data_AF-A0A4Y2EY11-F1
#
_entry.id   AF-A0A4Y2EY11-F1
#
_cell.length_a   1.000
_cell.length_b   1.000
_cell.length_c   1.000
_cell.angle_alpha   90.00
_cell.angle_beta   90.00
_cell.angle_gamma   90.00
#
_symmetry.space_group_name_H-M   'P 1'
#
loop_
_entity.id
_entity.type
_entity.pdbx_description
1 polymer ?
#
loop_
_entity_poly.entity_id
_entity_poly.type
_entity_poly.pdbx_seq_one_letter_code
_entity_poly.pdbx_strand_id
1 'polypeptide(L)'
;MAIRSNSCFLSCGHLNFNHCRRANVQLAQDFIVSVNDPYFWESKVTEFPAGIRKYFYDYKPLDGFLISNLDIKVFPLKILKKLAIKIELSGEKLFLISVYCPPSDDLGENINEITALLLRFPEEKIIILRDFNAKSSIWGPRNTDKRGNIVRDLISQFDLVVLNDSDHSLYRTDQNGGLMSYSI
;
A
#
# COMPACT_ATOMS: atom_id res chain seq x y z
N MET A 1 13.39 -37.91 -4.14
CA MET A 1 14.22 -36.88 -3.48
C MET A 1 13.49 -35.56 -3.65
N ALA A 2 12.82 -35.08 -2.60
CA ALA A 2 11.89 -33.96 -2.70
C ALA A 2 12.66 -32.62 -2.72
N ILE A 3 12.53 -31.87 -3.81
CA ILE A 3 12.98 -30.48 -3.86
C ILE A 3 12.00 -29.68 -3.00
N ARG A 4 12.44 -29.29 -1.80
CA ARG A 4 11.73 -28.28 -0.99
C ARG A 4 11.81 -26.96 -1.73
N SER A 5 10.72 -26.57 -2.38
CA SER A 5 10.49 -25.20 -2.83
C SER A 5 10.32 -24.31 -1.59
N ASN A 6 11.37 -23.58 -1.23
CA ASN A 6 11.30 -22.48 -0.26
C ASN A 6 10.49 -21.34 -0.90
N SER A 7 9.17 -21.43 -0.81
CA SER A 7 8.27 -20.33 -1.13
C SER A 7 8.39 -19.31 0.01
N CYS A 8 9.04 -18.18 -0.27
CA CYS A 8 9.05 -17.04 0.64
C CYS A 8 7.65 -16.42 0.62
N PHE A 9 6.81 -16.74 1.60
CA PHE A 9 5.49 -16.15 1.74
C PHE A 9 5.66 -14.70 2.17
N LEU A 10 5.48 -13.75 1.24
CA LEU A 10 5.32 -12.35 1.59
C LEU A 10 3.90 -12.16 2.14
N SER A 11 3.76 -11.95 3.44
CA SER A 11 2.53 -11.41 4.00
C SER A 11 2.55 -9.89 3.77
N CYS A 12 1.85 -9.44 2.73
CA CYS A 12 1.58 -8.03 2.49
C CYS A 12 0.19 -7.67 3.00
N GLY A 13 0.08 -6.55 3.70
CA GLY A 13 -1.19 -6.05 4.23
C GLY A 13 -1.32 -4.55 4.08
N HIS A 14 -2.55 -4.05 4.14
CA HIS A 14 -2.86 -2.64 4.18
C HIS A 14 -3.78 -2.38 5.38
N LEU A 15 -3.39 -1.48 6.28
CA LEU A 15 -4.11 -1.24 7.53
C LEU A 15 -4.36 0.26 7.74
N ASN A 16 -5.60 0.63 8.02
CA ASN A 16 -5.93 1.98 8.48
C ASN A 16 -5.91 2.01 10.02
N PHE A 17 -5.05 2.85 10.59
CA PHE A 17 -4.84 2.93 12.03
C PHE A 17 -5.74 3.95 12.72
N ASN A 18 -6.46 4.78 11.96
CA ASN A 18 -7.36 5.83 12.47
C ASN A 18 -6.71 6.67 13.58
N HIS A 19 -5.43 7.02 13.40
CA HIS A 19 -4.65 7.81 14.34
C HIS A 19 -4.54 7.22 15.76
N CYS A 20 -4.78 5.92 15.92
CA CYS A 20 -4.86 5.28 17.24
C CYS A 20 -3.49 4.77 17.72
N ARG A 21 -2.98 5.32 18.84
CA ARG A 21 -1.73 4.87 19.47
C ARG A 21 -1.68 3.35 19.73
N ARG A 22 -2.79 2.74 20.18
CA ARG A 22 -2.84 1.30 20.50
C ARG A 22 -2.70 0.43 19.26
N ALA A 23 -3.14 0.90 18.09
CA ALA A 23 -3.00 0.16 16.83
C ALA A 23 -1.52 -0.02 16.46
N ASN A 24 -0.68 1.01 16.68
CA ASN A 24 0.78 0.91 16.46
C ASN A 24 1.42 -0.21 17.30
N VAL A 25 1.03 -0.32 18.57
CA VAL A 25 1.66 -1.21 19.56
C VAL A 25 1.31 -2.69 19.32
N GLN A 26 0.15 -2.97 18.72
CA GLN A 26 -0.37 -4.33 18.58
C GLN A 26 0.20 -5.11 17.38
N LEU A 27 1.05 -4.50 16.55
CA LEU A 27 1.68 -5.21 15.43
C LEU A 27 2.75 -6.20 15.92
N ALA A 28 2.60 -7.48 15.58
CA ALA A 28 3.60 -8.51 15.84
C ALA A 28 3.56 -9.59 14.75
N GLN A 29 4.53 -9.58 13.81
CA GLN A 29 4.87 -10.67 12.85
C GLN A 29 5.89 -10.21 11.80
N ASP A 30 6.40 -11.13 10.96
CA ASP A 30 7.14 -10.82 9.72
C ASP A 30 6.18 -10.35 8.62
N PHE A 31 6.22 -9.07 8.26
CA PHE A 31 5.29 -8.46 7.31
C PHE A 31 5.94 -7.28 6.56
N ILE A 32 5.34 -6.95 5.40
CA ILE A 32 5.38 -5.61 4.82
C ILE A 32 3.96 -5.08 4.84
N VAL A 33 3.73 -4.00 5.57
CA VAL A 33 2.40 -3.40 5.67
C VAL A 33 2.46 -1.93 5.28
N SER A 34 1.57 -1.53 4.38
CA SER A 34 1.23 -0.13 4.19
C SER A 34 0.23 0.27 5.26
N VAL A 35 0.49 1.39 5.94
CA VAL A 35 -0.41 1.93 6.97
C VAL A 35 -0.93 3.29 6.59
N ASN A 36 -2.18 3.57 6.95
CA ASN A 36 -2.81 4.88 6.83
C ASN A 36 -3.10 5.47 8.19
N ASP A 37 -3.07 6.80 8.24
CA ASP A 37 -3.34 7.62 9.43
C ASP A 37 -2.61 7.11 10.69
N PRO A 38 -1.27 7.01 10.66
CA PRO A 38 -0.51 6.55 11.82
C PRO A 38 -0.54 7.57 12.94
N TYR A 39 -0.52 7.10 14.20
CA TYR A 39 -0.24 8.00 15.33
C TYR A 39 1.20 8.55 15.23
N PHE A 40 1.36 9.85 15.41
CA PHE A 40 2.66 10.51 15.46
C PHE A 40 2.72 11.55 16.60
N TRP A 41 3.93 11.78 17.11
CA TRP A 41 4.23 12.87 18.05
C TRP A 41 5.28 13.77 17.42
N GLU A 42 5.06 15.10 17.42
CA GLU A 42 5.96 16.08 16.79
C GLU A 42 6.38 15.70 15.35
N SER A 43 5.39 15.30 14.54
CA SER A 43 5.56 14.81 13.15
C SER A 43 6.37 13.51 12.98
N LYS A 44 6.76 12.85 14.07
CA LYS A 44 7.49 11.58 14.03
C LYS A 44 6.60 10.41 14.40
N VAL A 45 6.53 9.43 13.51
CA VAL A 45 5.82 8.17 13.77
C VAL A 45 6.55 7.36 14.86
N THR A 46 5.86 7.11 15.96
CA THR A 46 6.40 6.52 17.19
C THR A 46 5.49 5.40 17.71
N GLU A 47 5.83 4.81 18.86
CA GLU A 47 5.02 3.80 19.57
C GLU A 47 4.88 2.46 18.82
N PHE A 48 5.90 2.08 18.06
CA PHE A 48 6.02 0.75 17.45
C PHE A 48 7.03 -0.12 18.22
N PRO A 49 6.84 -1.44 18.26
CA PRO A 49 7.85 -2.37 18.77
C PRO A 49 9.24 -2.16 18.16
N ALA A 50 10.28 -2.41 18.97
CA ALA A 50 11.65 -2.36 18.51
C ALA A 50 11.89 -3.39 17.37
N GLY A 51 12.72 -3.02 16.39
CA GLY A 51 13.03 -3.88 15.24
C GLY A 51 12.18 -3.64 14.00
N ILE A 52 11.04 -2.95 14.12
CA ILE A 52 10.24 -2.55 12.95
C ILE A 52 10.90 -1.37 12.23
N ARG A 53 11.25 -1.55 10.96
CA ARG A 53 11.70 -0.47 10.08
C ARG A 53 10.50 0.34 9.61
N LYS A 54 10.64 1.66 9.68
CA LYS A 54 9.56 2.63 9.46
C LYS A 54 9.93 3.57 8.33
N TYR A 55 9.07 3.67 7.33
CA TYR A 55 9.24 4.58 6.22
C TYR A 55 7.99 5.46 6.15
N PHE A 56 8.14 6.75 6.43
CA PHE A 56 7.06 7.74 6.47
C PHE A 56 7.57 9.07 5.91
N TYR A 57 6.65 9.95 5.53
CA TYR A 57 6.99 11.35 5.24
C TYR A 57 7.38 12.10 6.52
N ASP A 58 8.27 13.08 6.42
CA ASP A 58 8.88 13.72 7.60
C ASP A 58 7.95 14.70 8.32
N TYR A 59 6.84 15.11 7.68
CA TYR A 59 5.90 16.08 8.21
C TYR A 59 4.46 15.61 8.04
N LYS A 60 3.73 15.52 9.17
CA LYS A 60 2.33 15.07 9.24
C LYS A 60 2.02 13.86 8.34
N PRO A 61 2.65 12.70 8.58
CA PRO A 61 2.50 11.54 7.72
C PRO A 61 1.06 11.03 7.74
N LEU A 62 0.47 10.91 6.54
CA LEU A 62 -0.87 10.34 6.34
C LEU A 62 -0.81 8.85 5.99
N ASP A 63 0.32 8.40 5.48
CA ASP A 63 0.56 7.02 5.10
C ASP A 63 2.06 6.66 5.20
N GLY A 64 2.36 5.37 5.14
CA GLY A 64 3.73 4.89 5.04
C GLY A 64 3.83 3.39 5.08
N PHE A 65 5.06 2.90 5.25
CA PHE A 65 5.37 1.48 5.28
C PHE A 65 6.03 1.07 6.59
N LEU A 66 5.60 -0.10 7.07
CA LEU A 66 6.20 -0.80 8.20
C LEU A 66 6.72 -2.13 7.69
N ILE A 67 7.99 -2.41 8.01
CA ILE A 67 8.69 -3.62 7.56
C ILE A 67 9.43 -4.22 8.74
N SER A 68 8.98 -5.38 9.20
CA SER A 68 9.60 -6.10 10.31
C SER A 68 10.73 -7.03 9.87
N ASN A 69 10.64 -7.62 8.68
CA ASN A 69 11.69 -8.49 8.16
C ASN A 69 12.91 -7.66 7.76
N LEU A 70 14.07 -7.90 8.38
CA LEU A 70 15.30 -7.13 8.18
C LEU A 70 16.07 -7.50 6.91
N ASP A 71 15.86 -8.71 6.36
CA ASP A 71 16.58 -9.22 5.19
C ASP A 71 16.08 -8.59 3.88
N ILE A 72 14.87 -8.02 3.91
CA ILE A 72 14.30 -7.31 2.76
C ILE A 72 15.10 -6.02 2.54
N LYS A 73 15.70 -5.87 1.37
CA LYS A 73 16.34 -4.60 0.99
C LYS A 73 15.24 -3.61 0.59
N VAL A 74 15.34 -2.40 1.12
CA VAL A 74 14.34 -1.34 0.91
C VAL A 74 15.05 -0.08 0.44
N PHE A 75 14.59 0.46 -0.67
CA PHE A 75 15.06 1.73 -1.24
C PHE A 75 13.89 2.71 -1.19
N PRO A 76 13.82 3.59 -0.17
CA PRO A 76 12.74 4.56 -0.06
C PRO A 76 12.85 5.65 -1.14
N LEU A 77 11.71 6.01 -1.71
CA LEU A 77 11.57 7.03 -2.74
C LEU A 77 10.50 8.01 -2.30
N LYS A 78 10.94 9.23 -1.95
CA LYS A 78 10.03 10.35 -1.70
C LYS A 78 9.67 10.97 -3.04
N ILE A 79 8.40 10.85 -3.44
CA ILE A 79 7.94 11.38 -4.71
C ILE A 79 6.75 12.31 -4.44
N LEU A 80 6.96 13.60 -4.67
CA LEU A 80 5.98 14.64 -4.35
C LEU A 80 5.60 14.57 -2.84
N LYS A 81 4.29 14.45 -2.56
CA LYS A 81 3.73 14.27 -1.20
C LYS A 81 3.49 12.80 -0.83
N LYS A 82 3.94 11.86 -1.67
CA LYS A 82 3.71 10.42 -1.48
C LYS A 82 5.01 9.68 -1.17
N LEU A 83 4.86 8.61 -0.42
CA LEU A 83 5.94 7.67 -0.16
C LEU A 83 5.78 6.45 -1.06
N ALA A 84 6.81 6.21 -1.86
CA ALA A 84 7.01 4.94 -2.52
C ALA A 84 8.24 4.24 -1.92
N ILE A 85 8.25 2.93 -1.94
CA ILE A 85 9.43 2.13 -1.62
C ILE A 85 9.67 1.11 -2.71
N LYS A 86 10.94 0.90 -3.06
CA LYS A 86 11.33 -0.23 -3.88
C LYS A 86 11.89 -1.33 -2.98
N ILE A 87 11.34 -2.52 -3.08
CA ILE A 87 11.79 -3.69 -2.31
C ILE A 87 12.39 -4.74 -3.24
N GLU A 88 13.37 -5.47 -2.74
CA GLU A 88 13.95 -6.63 -3.42
C GLU A 88 13.53 -7.90 -2.67
N LEU A 89 12.80 -8.79 -3.37
CA LEU A 89 12.30 -10.05 -2.84
C LEU A 89 12.71 -11.17 -3.79
N SER A 90 13.50 -12.12 -3.30
CA SER A 90 13.95 -13.28 -4.08
C SER A 90 14.57 -12.93 -5.45
N GLY A 91 15.28 -11.79 -5.53
CA GLY A 91 15.93 -11.30 -6.75
C GLY A 91 15.03 -10.43 -7.66
N GLU A 92 13.72 -10.38 -7.38
CA GLU A 92 12.77 -9.54 -8.08
C GLU A 92 12.61 -8.19 -7.37
N LYS A 93 12.41 -7.13 -8.16
CA LYS A 93 12.19 -5.78 -7.64
C LYS A 93 10.71 -5.43 -7.74
N LEU A 94 10.10 -5.02 -6.63
CA LEU A 94 8.72 -4.54 -6.57
C LEU A 94 8.70 -3.09 -6.12
N PHE A 95 7.84 -2.31 -6.75
CA PHE A 95 7.65 -0.90 -6.45
C PHE A 95 6.33 -0.71 -5.71
N LEU A 96 6.39 -0.46 -4.40
CA LEU A 96 5.21 -0.28 -3.58
C LEU A 96 4.92 1.21 -3.42
N ILE A 97 3.67 1.60 -3.66
CA ILE A 97 3.19 2.98 -3.47
C ILE A 97 2.12 2.95 -2.40
N SER A 98 2.33 3.67 -1.29
CA SER A 98 1.33 3.84 -0.24
C SER A 98 0.57 5.14 -0.50
N VAL A 99 -0.75 5.08 -0.41
CA VAL A 99 -1.59 6.27 -0.59
C VAL A 99 -2.79 6.21 0.34
N TYR A 100 -2.96 7.25 1.15
CA TYR A 100 -4.21 7.50 1.86
C TYR A 100 -4.95 8.69 1.24
N CYS A 101 -6.24 8.49 0.93
CA CYS A 101 -7.14 9.54 0.45
C CYS A 101 -8.30 9.67 1.45
N PRO A 102 -8.24 10.60 2.43
CA PRO A 102 -9.32 10.82 3.37
C PRO A 102 -10.68 11.04 2.66
N PRO A 103 -11.80 10.66 3.28
CA PRO A 103 -13.12 10.81 2.67
C PRO A 103 -13.51 12.29 2.47
N SER A 104 -12.94 13.19 3.29
CA SER A 104 -13.12 14.64 3.20
C SER A 104 -12.40 15.28 2.03
N ASP A 105 -11.37 14.63 1.49
CA ASP A 105 -10.43 15.23 0.56
C ASP A 105 -10.84 14.96 -0.88
N ASP A 106 -10.57 15.90 -1.78
CA ASP A 106 -10.75 15.69 -3.21
C ASP A 106 -9.82 14.59 -3.73
N LEU A 107 -10.36 13.69 -4.54
CA LEU A 107 -9.61 12.55 -5.04
C LEU A 107 -8.73 12.91 -6.24
N GLY A 108 -9.03 13.99 -6.96
CA GLY A 108 -8.39 14.37 -8.22
C GLY A 108 -6.89 14.60 -8.09
N GLU A 109 -6.44 15.35 -7.08
CA GLU A 109 -5.00 15.57 -6.86
C GLU A 109 -4.25 14.24 -6.64
N ASN A 110 -4.79 13.37 -5.80
CA ASN A 110 -4.19 12.05 -5.54
C ASN A 110 -4.13 11.19 -6.81
N ILE A 111 -5.17 11.23 -7.65
CA ILE A 111 -5.20 10.51 -8.93
C ILE A 111 -4.15 11.05 -9.88
N ASN A 112 -4.02 12.37 -10.01
CA ASN A 112 -3.00 13.00 -10.86
C ASN A 112 -1.58 12.61 -10.44
N GLU A 113 -1.30 12.61 -9.13
CA GLU A 113 0.01 12.18 -8.61
C GLU A 113 0.32 10.72 -8.96
N ILE A 114 -0.69 9.85 -8.90
CA ILE A 114 -0.52 8.41 -9.18
C ILE A 114 -0.40 8.14 -10.66
N THR A 115 -1.17 8.84 -11.49
CA THR A 115 -1.00 8.87 -12.95
C THR A 115 0.42 9.30 -13.31
N ALA A 116 0.94 10.36 -12.69
CA ALA A 116 2.31 10.82 -12.93
C ALA A 116 3.36 9.77 -12.52
N LEU A 117 3.12 9.03 -11.42
CA LEU A 117 3.99 7.94 -10.98
C LEU A 117 3.98 6.77 -11.97
N LEU A 118 2.80 6.32 -12.39
CA LEU A 118 2.64 5.22 -13.35
C LEU A 118 3.30 5.55 -14.69
N LEU A 119 3.12 6.79 -15.18
CA LEU A 119 3.77 7.26 -16.41
C LEU A 119 5.29 7.41 -16.28
N ARG A 120 5.79 7.72 -15.08
CA ARG A 120 7.24 7.87 -14.83
C ARG A 120 7.96 6.53 -14.74
N PHE A 121 7.27 5.47 -14.34
CA PHE A 121 7.84 4.14 -14.10
C PHE A 121 7.07 3.03 -14.84
N PRO A 122 6.90 3.12 -16.17
CA PRO A 122 6.03 2.21 -16.92
C PRO A 122 6.52 0.75 -16.94
N GLU A 123 7.83 0.54 -16.80
CA GLU A 123 8.47 -0.80 -16.83
C GLU A 123 8.60 -1.44 -15.44
N GLU A 124 8.24 -0.72 -14.37
CA GLU A 124 8.38 -1.23 -13.00
C GLU A 124 7.16 -2.07 -12.62
N LYS A 125 7.39 -3.16 -11.87
CA LYS A 125 6.31 -3.93 -11.24
C LYS A 125 5.75 -3.15 -10.06
N ILE A 126 4.69 -2.38 -10.31
CA ILE A 126 4.08 -1.49 -9.32
C ILE A 126 2.94 -2.20 -8.59
N ILE A 127 2.93 -2.06 -7.27
CA ILE A 127 1.79 -2.38 -6.42
C ILE A 127 1.35 -1.10 -5.72
N ILE A 128 0.08 -0.72 -5.91
CA ILE A 128 -0.52 0.42 -5.23
C ILE A 128 -1.33 -0.12 -4.05
N LEU A 129 -0.93 0.26 -2.83
CA LEU A 129 -1.61 -0.08 -1.58
C LEU A 129 -2.31 1.18 -1.08
N ARG A 130 -3.64 1.21 -1.15
CA ARG A 130 -4.35 2.48 -1.04
C ARG A 130 -5.71 2.36 -0.40
N ASP A 131 -6.06 3.32 0.45
CA ASP A 131 -7.43 3.52 0.92
C ASP A 131 -7.95 4.78 0.24
N PHE A 132 -8.76 4.55 -0.79
CA PHE A 132 -9.37 5.59 -1.58
C PHE A 132 -10.60 6.20 -0.89
N ASN A 133 -11.11 5.59 0.19
CA ASN A 133 -12.45 5.87 0.70
C ASN A 133 -13.50 5.89 -0.44
N ALA A 134 -13.43 4.89 -1.33
CA ALA A 134 -14.26 4.80 -2.53
C ALA A 134 -15.04 3.48 -2.53
N LYS A 135 -16.31 3.54 -2.92
CA LYS A 135 -17.17 2.35 -3.06
C LYS A 135 -17.23 1.94 -4.52
N SER A 136 -17.05 0.65 -4.81
CA SER A 136 -17.23 0.07 -6.14
C SER A 136 -17.59 -1.39 -6.04
N SER A 137 -18.43 -1.84 -6.97
CA SER A 137 -18.76 -3.25 -7.15
C SER A 137 -17.58 -4.09 -7.65
N ILE A 138 -16.48 -3.46 -8.11
CA ILE A 138 -15.27 -4.14 -8.60
C ILE A 138 -14.47 -4.75 -7.44
N TRP A 139 -14.45 -4.10 -6.27
CA TRP A 139 -13.63 -4.50 -5.12
C TRP A 139 -14.42 -4.66 -3.83
N GLY A 140 -15.76 -4.72 -3.92
CA GLY A 140 -16.63 -4.92 -2.78
C GLY A 140 -18.11 -5.03 -3.16
N PRO A 141 -19.00 -5.34 -2.20
CA PRO A 141 -20.41 -5.62 -2.47
C PRO A 141 -21.28 -4.35 -2.63
N ARG A 142 -20.72 -3.16 -2.44
CA ARG A 142 -21.47 -1.90 -2.46
C ARG A 142 -21.56 -1.31 -3.86
N ASN A 143 -22.64 -0.56 -4.11
CA ASN A 143 -22.80 0.21 -5.34
C ASN A 143 -21.67 1.23 -5.53
N THR A 144 -21.27 1.42 -6.78
CA THR A 144 -20.20 2.34 -7.15
C THR A 144 -20.60 3.79 -6.92
N ASP A 145 -19.81 4.52 -6.14
CA ASP A 145 -20.00 5.95 -5.90
C ASP A 145 -19.14 6.82 -6.85
N LYS A 146 -19.22 8.15 -6.68
CA LYS A 146 -18.45 9.09 -7.51
C LYS A 146 -16.94 8.85 -7.43
N ARG A 147 -16.42 8.55 -6.24
CA ARG A 147 -14.99 8.26 -6.03
C ARG A 147 -14.63 6.94 -6.69
N GLY A 148 -15.49 5.92 -6.54
CA GLY A 148 -15.33 4.61 -7.18
C GLY A 148 -15.25 4.69 -8.70
N ASN A 149 -16.04 5.55 -9.33
CA ASN A 149 -15.94 5.80 -10.77
C ASN A 149 -14.57 6.36 -11.16
N ILE A 150 -14.05 7.37 -10.43
CA ILE A 150 -12.72 7.95 -10.70
C ILE A 150 -11.63 6.88 -10.60
N VAL A 151 -11.70 6.02 -9.57
CA VAL A 151 -10.73 4.93 -9.39
C VAL A 151 -10.86 3.87 -10.48
N ARG A 152 -12.08 3.52 -10.89
CA ARG A 152 -12.34 2.62 -12.02
C ARG A 152 -11.74 3.17 -13.30
N ASP A 153 -11.88 4.46 -13.54
CA ASP A 153 -11.36 5.09 -14.75
C ASP A 153 -9.81 5.05 -14.76
N LEU A 154 -9.15 5.26 -13.61
CA LEU A 154 -7.71 5.05 -13.45
C LEU A 154 -7.31 3.58 -13.71
N ILE A 155 -8.05 2.62 -13.13
CA ILE A 155 -7.83 1.18 -13.34
C ILE A 155 -7.88 0.86 -14.83
N SER A 156 -8.92 1.32 -15.52
CA SER A 156 -9.10 1.08 -16.95
C SER A 156 -8.03 1.77 -17.80
N GLN A 157 -7.58 2.96 -17.41
CA GLN A 157 -6.58 3.73 -18.15
C GLN A 157 -5.21 3.04 -18.15
N PHE A 158 -4.84 2.40 -17.05
CA PHE A 158 -3.52 1.78 -16.84
C PHE A 158 -3.55 0.25 -16.79
N ASP A 159 -4.69 -0.36 -17.15
CA ASP A 159 -4.91 -1.81 -17.13
C ASP A 159 -4.51 -2.46 -15.79
N LEU A 160 -4.91 -1.83 -14.68
CA LEU A 160 -4.52 -2.27 -13.34
C LEU A 160 -5.33 -3.50 -12.91
N VAL A 161 -4.67 -4.51 -12.34
CA VAL A 161 -5.34 -5.67 -11.78
C VAL A 161 -5.79 -5.38 -10.35
N VAL A 162 -7.06 -5.57 -10.02
CA VAL A 162 -7.57 -5.39 -8.65
C VAL A 162 -7.36 -6.67 -7.84
N LEU A 163 -6.71 -6.54 -6.69
CA LEU A 163 -6.26 -7.67 -5.85
C LEU A 163 -7.10 -7.90 -4.59
N ASN A 164 -8.24 -7.21 -4.47
CA ASN A 164 -9.15 -7.44 -3.35
C ASN A 164 -9.84 -8.79 -3.51
N ASP A 165 -9.54 -9.72 -2.61
CA ASP A 165 -10.38 -10.89 -2.39
C ASP A 165 -11.43 -10.54 -1.31
N SER A 166 -12.70 -10.77 -1.62
CA SER A 166 -13.82 -10.54 -0.71
C SER A 166 -13.81 -11.50 0.48
N ASP A 167 -13.10 -12.62 0.41
CA ASP A 167 -13.13 -13.65 1.45
C ASP A 167 -11.86 -13.70 2.31
N HIS A 168 -10.65 -13.56 1.78
CA HIS A 168 -9.43 -13.55 2.61
C HIS A 168 -8.25 -12.88 1.88
N SER A 169 -7.58 -11.92 2.52
CA SER A 169 -6.37 -11.27 2.00
C SER A 169 -5.18 -12.23 1.89
N LEU A 170 -5.05 -12.91 0.75
CA LEU A 170 -3.89 -13.72 0.36
C LEU A 170 -3.59 -13.47 -1.12
N TYR A 171 -2.40 -12.94 -1.43
CA TYR A 171 -1.98 -12.64 -2.80
C TYR A 171 -1.13 -13.77 -3.42
N ARG A 172 -1.35 -14.03 -4.71
CA ARG A 172 -0.47 -14.75 -5.64
C ARG A 172 -0.16 -13.85 -6.83
N THR A 173 1.12 -13.80 -7.22
CA THR A 173 1.61 -12.98 -8.34
C THR A 173 1.26 -13.59 -9.70
N ASP A 174 0.55 -12.84 -10.54
CA ASP A 174 0.69 -12.90 -12.00
C ASP A 174 1.30 -11.58 -12.52
N GLN A 175 1.72 -11.57 -13.78
CA GLN A 175 2.87 -10.80 -14.25
C GLN A 175 2.62 -9.30 -14.53
N ASN A 176 1.47 -8.76 -14.14
CA ASN A 176 1.07 -7.37 -14.42
C ASN A 176 0.66 -6.66 -13.11
N GLY A 177 1.01 -5.37 -12.99
CA GLY A 177 0.88 -4.59 -11.75
C GLY A 177 -0.49 -4.69 -11.05
N GLY A 178 -0.46 -4.68 -9.71
CA GLY A 178 -1.62 -4.93 -8.86
C GLY A 178 -2.05 -3.73 -8.03
N LEU A 179 -3.35 -3.49 -7.92
CA LEU A 179 -3.99 -2.51 -7.07
C LEU A 179 -4.72 -3.22 -5.92
N MET A 180 -4.32 -2.94 -4.68
CA MET A 180 -5.04 -3.41 -3.48
C MET A 180 -5.71 -2.20 -2.82
N SER A 181 -7.04 -2.24 -2.71
CA SER A 181 -7.85 -1.12 -2.19
C SER A 181 -8.81 -1.59 -1.10
N TYR A 182 -8.43 -1.54 0.16
CA TYR A 182 -9.39 -1.83 1.24
C TYR A 182 -10.42 -0.70 1.36
N SER A 183 -11.70 -1.04 1.29
CA SER A 183 -12.82 -0.14 1.64
C SER A 183 -13.57 -0.74 2.83
N ILE A 184 -13.67 0.00 3.94
CA ILE A 184 -14.53 -0.34 5.09
C ILE A 184 -16.00 -0.02 4.77
#